data_AF-A0AAW3YPV1-F1
#
_entry.id   AF-A0AAW3YPV1-F1
#
_cell.length_a   1.000
_cell.length_b   1.000
_cell.length_c   1.000
_cell.angle_alpha   90.00
_cell.angle_beta   90.00
_cell.angle_gamma   90.00
#
_symmetry.space_group_name_H-M   'P 1'
#
loop_
_entity.id
_entity.type
_entity.pdbx_description
1 polymer ?
#
loop_
_entity_poly.entity_id
_entity_poly.type
_entity_poly.pdbx_seq_one_letter_code
_entity_poly.pdbx_strand_id
1 'polypeptide(L)'
;MYVIGKNNLLTGHNGLSISVPDGTDVIIGQQFLLDVIKTSDTELPSNYNIELNDLYGRTMDTSYSGSPSLSSDKKIYKKNFLLTIDDSIPGGSTASYKISADSDSIPISYIGRELDLSSVKIKVDKRFIAMPYDTDPIGRDTKYVRFSEKLIDKSGKVIKNIPVMIVSSPQGGIEMAKFTTDPEDGFKLPTIINPVKINDDKVFIMLHADENGEISFRLYPLESLSGAIQLLNKIGRVAIPGEETHIVDPFNTDYLLPAVIPDLDHIILTDFIKNEDDVNSYYLNFNKFLVGTPSHLYYMIVRIGGDFEYSQPKEFTCYWSELLD
;
A
#
# COMPACT_ATOMS: atom_id res chain seq x y z
N MET A 1 16.50 4.83 3.98
CA MET A 1 17.12 4.95 2.64
C MET A 1 16.12 4.41 1.64
N TYR A 2 15.44 5.27 0.89
CA TYR A 2 14.39 4.86 -0.06
C TYR A 2 15.03 4.32 -1.34
N VAL A 3 14.61 3.13 -1.77
CA VAL A 3 14.88 2.64 -3.12
C VAL A 3 13.74 3.13 -4.00
N ILE A 4 13.84 4.37 -4.47
CA ILE A 4 13.20 4.75 -5.73
C ILE A 4 13.88 3.84 -6.76
N GLY A 5 13.11 3.04 -7.50
CA GLY A 5 13.66 2.22 -8.57
C GLY A 5 14.65 3.07 -9.39
N LYS A 6 15.88 2.58 -9.56
CA LYS A 6 17.03 3.29 -10.17
C LYS A 6 16.76 3.94 -11.53
N ASN A 7 15.56 3.78 -12.10
CA ASN A 7 15.19 4.19 -13.44
C ASN A 7 14.30 5.44 -13.52
N ASN A 8 13.82 6.02 -12.40
CA ASN A 8 12.81 7.10 -12.46
C ASN A 8 13.23 8.46 -11.88
N LEU A 9 14.46 8.62 -11.37
CA LEU A 9 14.98 9.96 -11.04
C LEU A 9 15.46 10.63 -12.32
N LEU A 10 14.72 11.61 -12.83
CA LEU A 10 15.25 12.51 -13.85
C LEU A 10 16.35 13.35 -13.19
N THR A 11 17.58 13.17 -13.65
CA THR A 11 18.68 14.11 -13.34
C THR A 11 18.35 15.45 -13.98
N GLY A 12 17.92 16.40 -13.15
CA GLY A 12 17.81 17.80 -13.54
C GLY A 12 19.19 18.45 -13.68
N HIS A 13 19.19 19.63 -14.29
CA HIS A 13 20.36 20.50 -14.35
C HIS A 13 20.95 20.75 -12.95
N ASN A 14 22.27 20.81 -12.87
CA ASN A 14 23.04 21.14 -11.65
C ASN A 14 22.85 20.16 -10.47
N GLY A 15 22.62 18.88 -10.73
CA GLY A 15 22.59 17.85 -9.68
C GLY A 15 21.32 17.87 -8.82
N LEU A 16 20.28 18.59 -9.25
CA LEU A 16 18.93 18.48 -8.69
C LEU A 16 18.20 17.28 -9.32
N SER A 17 17.41 16.56 -8.54
CA SER A 17 16.59 15.44 -9.01
C SER A 17 15.28 15.40 -8.24
N ILE A 18 14.24 14.89 -8.89
CA ILE A 18 12.87 14.83 -8.36
C ILE A 18 12.29 13.43 -8.46
N SER A 19 11.48 13.01 -7.48
CA SER A 19 10.85 11.68 -7.47
C SER A 19 9.71 11.52 -8.47
N VAL A 20 9.01 12.62 -8.81
CA VAL A 20 7.91 12.63 -9.78
C VAL A 20 8.32 13.49 -10.98
N PRO A 21 8.54 12.88 -12.15
CA PRO A 21 8.98 13.58 -13.37
C PRO A 21 8.10 14.75 -13.81
N ASP A 22 8.71 15.76 -14.43
CA ASP A 22 7.98 16.82 -15.14
C ASP A 22 7.14 16.25 -16.28
N GLY A 23 5.92 16.78 -16.44
CA GLY A 23 4.94 16.32 -17.43
C GLY A 23 4.12 15.09 -16.99
N THR A 24 4.36 14.53 -15.80
CA THR A 24 3.61 13.38 -15.30
C THR A 24 2.12 13.71 -15.07
N ASP A 25 1.26 12.75 -15.37
CA ASP A 25 -0.16 12.82 -15.06
C ASP A 25 -0.38 12.74 -13.53
N VAL A 26 -1.30 13.53 -13.00
CA VAL A 26 -1.69 13.55 -11.58
C VAL A 26 -3.21 13.58 -11.44
N ILE A 27 -3.76 12.91 -10.44
CA ILE A 27 -5.22 12.93 -10.21
C ILE A 27 -5.64 14.25 -9.57
N ILE A 28 -6.72 14.83 -10.08
CA ILE A 28 -7.33 16.02 -9.51
C ILE A 28 -7.78 15.76 -8.07
N GLY A 29 -7.48 16.67 -7.14
CA GLY A 29 -7.71 16.50 -5.71
C GLY A 29 -6.63 15.71 -4.96
N GLN A 30 -5.75 14.95 -5.64
CA GLN A 30 -4.83 14.04 -4.96
C GLN A 30 -3.75 14.74 -4.13
N GLN A 31 -3.25 14.03 -3.12
CA GLN A 31 -2.01 14.40 -2.42
C GLN A 31 -0.91 13.42 -2.79
N PHE A 32 0.30 13.92 -3.04
CA PHE A 32 1.47 13.06 -3.27
C PHE A 32 2.76 13.68 -2.73
N LEU A 33 3.74 12.82 -2.43
CA LEU A 33 5.05 13.23 -1.96
C LEU A 33 5.99 13.50 -3.14
N LEU A 34 6.51 14.72 -3.21
CA LEU A 34 7.59 15.11 -4.11
C LEU A 34 8.90 15.15 -3.32
N ASP A 35 9.80 14.23 -3.62
CA ASP A 35 11.16 14.23 -3.07
C ASP A 35 12.03 15.06 -4.00
N VAL A 36 12.75 16.02 -3.43
CA VAL A 36 13.75 16.81 -4.15
C VAL A 36 15.10 16.54 -3.52
N ILE A 37 16.05 16.10 -4.35
CA ILE A 37 17.40 15.72 -3.94
C ILE A 37 18.39 16.58 -4.70
N LYS A 38 19.24 17.32 -3.96
CA LYS A 38 20.44 17.97 -4.50
C LYS A 38 21.64 17.09 -4.22
N THR A 39 22.40 16.78 -5.26
CA THR A 39 23.72 16.16 -5.19
C THR A 39 24.77 17.16 -5.67
N SER A 40 25.89 17.24 -4.96
CA SER A 40 26.99 18.15 -5.26
C SER A 40 28.34 17.44 -5.14
N ASP A 41 29.30 17.83 -5.99
CA ASP A 41 30.68 17.34 -5.89
C ASP A 41 31.42 17.95 -4.69
N THR A 42 30.96 19.12 -4.23
CA THR A 42 31.45 19.86 -3.06
C THR A 42 30.46 19.82 -1.90
N GLU A 43 30.94 20.05 -0.68
CA GLU A 43 30.07 20.16 0.51
C GLU A 43 29.04 21.28 0.34
N LEU A 44 27.78 20.96 0.58
CA LEU A 44 26.70 21.94 0.66
C LEU A 44 26.77 22.68 2.00
N PRO A 45 26.42 23.97 2.03
CA PRO A 45 26.41 24.73 3.27
C PRO A 45 25.38 24.17 4.25
N SER A 46 25.64 24.28 5.56
CA SER A 46 24.75 23.72 6.58
C SER A 46 23.36 24.35 6.63
N ASN A 47 23.20 25.55 6.09
CA ASN A 47 21.92 26.24 5.92
C ASN A 47 21.36 26.13 4.50
N TYR A 48 21.85 25.18 3.67
CA TYR A 48 21.29 24.93 2.35
C TYR A 48 19.80 24.62 2.46
N ASN A 49 19.01 25.19 1.56
CA ASN A 49 17.58 24.97 1.53
C ASN A 49 17.08 24.82 0.10
N ILE A 50 16.03 24.03 -0.04
CA ILE A 50 15.26 23.92 -1.27
C ILE A 50 13.88 24.49 -0.96
N GLU A 51 13.43 25.36 -1.83
CA GLU A 51 12.10 25.97 -1.76
C GLU A 51 11.27 25.48 -2.93
N LEU A 52 9.98 25.29 -2.67
CA LEU A 52 8.99 25.03 -3.69
C LEU A 52 8.06 26.22 -3.67
N ASN A 53 7.94 26.89 -4.81
CA ASN A 53 7.03 28.01 -5.00
C ASN A 53 5.94 27.59 -5.99
N ASP A 54 4.70 27.93 -5.69
CA ASP A 54 3.59 27.80 -6.62
C ASP A 54 3.70 28.86 -7.74
N LEU A 55 3.46 28.45 -8.98
CA LEU A 55 3.44 29.38 -10.11
C LEU A 55 2.01 29.65 -10.57
N TYR A 56 1.21 28.59 -10.76
CA TYR A 56 -0.16 28.71 -11.25
C TYR A 56 -1.08 27.65 -10.64
N GLY A 57 -2.16 28.13 -10.01
CA GLY A 57 -3.45 27.44 -9.92
C GLY A 57 -3.63 26.35 -8.89
N ARG A 58 -2.80 26.21 -7.84
CA ARG A 58 -2.99 25.18 -6.79
C ARG A 58 -2.45 25.56 -5.42
N THR A 59 -2.99 24.93 -4.38
CA THR A 59 -2.59 25.10 -2.97
C THR A 59 -1.44 24.17 -2.59
N MET A 60 -0.31 24.72 -2.16
CA MET A 60 0.74 23.94 -1.50
C MET A 60 0.37 23.74 -0.03
N ASP A 61 0.32 22.49 0.44
CA ASP A 61 0.21 22.24 1.88
C ASP A 61 1.61 22.25 2.48
N THR A 62 2.16 23.45 2.64
CA THR A 62 3.50 23.69 3.21
C THR A 62 3.61 23.23 4.66
N SER A 63 2.49 22.97 5.34
CA SER A 63 2.47 22.52 6.74
C SER A 63 2.99 21.08 6.94
N TYR A 64 3.17 20.32 5.86
CA TYR A 64 3.60 18.91 5.89
C TYR A 64 4.92 18.62 5.17
N SER A 65 5.71 19.65 4.80
CA SER A 65 7.03 19.40 4.23
C SER A 65 7.92 18.70 5.26
N GLY A 66 8.40 17.50 4.94
CA GLY A 66 9.23 16.71 5.85
C GLY A 66 10.50 17.45 6.27
N SER A 67 11.07 17.07 7.42
CA SER A 67 12.32 17.65 7.90
C SER A 67 13.43 17.44 6.86
N PRO A 68 14.13 18.50 6.42
CA PRO A 68 15.21 18.35 5.48
C PRO A 68 16.32 17.49 6.09
N SER A 69 17.01 16.75 5.23
CA SER A 69 18.15 15.93 5.63
C SER A 69 19.37 16.27 4.79
N LEU A 70 20.52 16.39 5.46
CA LEU A 70 21.82 16.58 4.86
C LEU A 70 22.67 15.35 5.18
N SER A 71 23.31 14.76 4.18
CA SER A 71 24.20 13.62 4.37
C SER A 71 25.39 13.97 5.27
N SER A 72 26.03 12.94 5.85
CA SER A 72 27.20 13.12 6.73
C SER A 72 28.39 13.80 6.03
N ASP A 73 28.58 13.51 4.73
CA ASP A 73 29.57 14.15 3.87
C ASP A 73 29.10 15.51 3.30
N LYS A 74 27.87 15.93 3.65
CA LYS A 74 27.20 17.16 3.20
C LYS A 74 27.07 17.31 1.68
N LYS A 75 27.24 16.25 0.91
CA LYS A 75 27.12 16.31 -0.56
C LYS A 75 25.71 16.06 -1.09
N ILE A 76 24.84 15.52 -0.24
CA ILE A 76 23.46 15.18 -0.60
C ILE A 76 22.51 15.88 0.37
N TYR A 77 21.66 16.75 -0.17
CA TYR A 77 20.56 17.35 0.57
C TYR A 77 19.22 16.82 0.03
N LYS A 78 18.31 16.46 0.92
CA LYS A 78 16.98 15.96 0.57
C LYS A 78 15.91 16.73 1.32
N LYS A 79 14.86 17.10 0.60
CA LYS A 79 13.65 17.70 1.17
C LYS A 79 12.43 17.13 0.47
N ASN A 80 11.38 16.86 1.24
CA ASN A 80 10.15 16.27 0.74
C ASN A 80 9.02 17.29 0.85
N PHE A 81 8.19 17.39 -0.17
CA PHE A 81 7.04 18.28 -0.22
C PHE A 81 5.78 17.44 -0.40
N LEU A 82 4.78 17.63 0.47
CA LEU A 82 3.45 17.05 0.25
C LEU A 82 2.66 18.00 -0.65
N LEU A 83 2.52 17.64 -1.92
CA LEU A 83 1.78 18.41 -2.90
C LEU A 83 0.31 18.00 -2.89
N THR A 84 -0.58 18.99 -2.85
CA THR A 84 -2.01 18.78 -3.07
C THR A 84 -2.38 19.35 -4.43
N ILE A 85 -3.03 18.53 -5.24
CA ILE A 85 -3.62 18.99 -6.48
C ILE A 85 -4.98 19.58 -6.18
N ASP A 86 -5.17 20.85 -6.51
CA ASP A 86 -6.46 21.54 -6.42
C ASP A 86 -7.57 20.75 -7.15
N ASP A 87 -8.71 20.59 -6.48
CA ASP A 87 -9.87 19.85 -6.97
C ASP A 87 -10.76 20.69 -7.90
N SER A 88 -10.53 22.00 -7.98
CA SER A 88 -11.31 22.94 -8.78
C SER A 88 -10.82 23.10 -10.22
N ILE A 89 -9.64 22.58 -10.55
CA ILE A 89 -9.08 22.70 -11.90
C ILE A 89 -9.81 21.79 -12.90
N PRO A 90 -9.94 22.21 -14.17
CA PRO A 90 -10.48 21.33 -15.20
C PRO A 90 -9.54 20.16 -15.52
N GLY A 91 -10.11 19.01 -15.88
CA GLY A 91 -9.37 17.89 -16.48
C GLY A 91 -8.51 18.33 -17.67
N GLY A 92 -7.27 17.84 -17.72
CA GLY A 92 -6.26 18.21 -18.72
C GLY A 92 -5.46 19.48 -18.41
N SER A 93 -5.83 20.23 -17.36
CA SER A 93 -5.11 21.45 -16.96
C SER A 93 -3.78 21.15 -16.27
N THR A 94 -2.83 22.07 -16.39
CA THR A 94 -1.48 21.92 -15.82
C THR A 94 -1.38 22.52 -14.41
N ALA A 95 -0.76 21.78 -13.50
CA ALA A 95 -0.16 22.27 -12.25
C ALA A 95 1.25 22.75 -12.56
N SER A 96 1.66 23.92 -12.08
CA SER A 96 3.05 24.34 -12.25
C SER A 96 3.66 24.83 -10.94
N TYR A 97 4.88 24.36 -10.68
CA TYR A 97 5.68 24.72 -9.52
C TYR A 97 7.07 25.13 -9.96
N LYS A 98 7.78 25.85 -9.09
CA LYS A 98 9.18 26.22 -9.25
C LYS A 98 9.98 25.72 -8.06
N ILE A 99 10.87 24.77 -8.30
CA ILE A 99 11.87 24.36 -7.33
C ILE A 99 13.00 25.38 -7.40
N SER A 100 13.31 26.02 -6.28
CA SER A 100 14.41 26.98 -6.15
C SER A 100 15.44 26.46 -5.15
N ALA A 101 16.71 26.50 -5.50
CA ALA A 101 17.81 26.08 -4.62
C ALA A 101 19.04 26.94 -4.93
N ASP A 102 19.43 27.81 -4.00
CA ASP A 102 20.41 28.89 -4.23
C ASP A 102 20.07 29.73 -5.49
N SER A 103 20.97 29.77 -6.47
CA SER A 103 20.78 30.43 -7.76
C SER A 103 20.08 29.55 -8.80
N ASP A 104 19.89 28.27 -8.52
CA ASP A 104 19.27 27.33 -9.43
C ASP A 104 17.75 27.37 -9.30
N SER A 105 17.07 27.24 -10.43
CA SER A 105 15.62 27.15 -10.48
C SER A 105 15.19 26.19 -11.57
N ILE A 106 14.32 25.25 -11.22
CA ILE A 106 13.73 24.29 -12.16
C ILE A 106 12.21 24.44 -12.12
N PRO A 107 11.57 24.85 -13.23
CA PRO A 107 10.13 24.74 -13.36
C PRO A 107 9.74 23.27 -13.51
N ILE A 108 8.67 22.86 -12.86
CA ILE A 108 8.07 21.54 -13.02
C ILE A 108 6.56 21.69 -13.22
N SER A 109 5.99 20.79 -13.98
CA SER A 109 4.59 20.81 -14.36
C SER A 109 3.97 19.42 -14.33
N TYR A 110 2.68 19.34 -13.99
CA TYR A 110 1.93 18.08 -13.90
C TYR A 110 0.57 18.23 -14.56
N ILE A 111 0.09 17.20 -15.26
CA ILE A 111 -1.17 17.25 -16.01
C ILE A 111 -2.30 16.66 -15.16
N GLY A 112 -3.31 17.46 -14.81
CA GLY A 112 -4.46 17.03 -14.04
C GLY A 112 -5.35 16.06 -14.82
N ARG A 113 -5.68 14.91 -14.23
CA ARG A 113 -6.59 13.90 -14.78
C ARG A 113 -7.78 13.69 -13.85
N GLU A 114 -8.95 13.53 -14.44
CA GLU A 114 -10.15 13.12 -13.71
C GLU A 114 -10.20 11.61 -13.63
N LEU A 115 -9.98 11.07 -12.44
CA LEU A 115 -10.04 9.63 -12.18
C LEU A 115 -11.49 9.13 -12.25
N ASP A 116 -11.68 7.96 -12.84
CA ASP A 116 -12.90 7.20 -12.63
C ASP A 116 -12.83 6.50 -11.26
N LEU A 117 -13.52 7.06 -10.27
CA LEU A 117 -13.52 6.51 -8.91
C LEU A 117 -14.07 5.07 -8.86
N SER A 118 -14.89 4.66 -9.82
CA SER A 118 -15.41 3.28 -9.87
C SER A 118 -14.35 2.26 -10.32
N SER A 119 -13.27 2.73 -10.97
CA SER A 119 -12.12 1.92 -11.32
C SER A 119 -11.17 1.67 -10.16
N VAL A 120 -11.23 2.52 -9.13
CA VAL A 120 -10.38 2.43 -7.95
C VAL A 120 -10.90 1.31 -7.07
N LYS A 121 -10.22 0.18 -7.15
CA LYS A 121 -10.47 -0.98 -6.31
C LYS A 121 -9.19 -1.79 -6.16
N ILE A 122 -8.55 -1.62 -5.01
CA ILE A 122 -7.45 -2.49 -4.61
C ILE A 122 -8.01 -3.90 -4.37
N LYS A 123 -7.53 -4.86 -5.16
CA LYS A 123 -7.87 -6.28 -5.05
C LYS A 123 -6.74 -7.03 -4.38
N VAL A 124 -7.08 -8.14 -3.75
CA VAL A 124 -6.10 -9.04 -3.13
C VAL A 124 -6.11 -10.39 -3.84
N ASP A 125 -4.94 -10.99 -4.02
CA ASP A 125 -4.86 -12.35 -4.56
C ASP A 125 -5.31 -13.41 -3.53
N LYS A 126 -5.21 -13.08 -2.24
CA LYS A 126 -5.56 -13.93 -1.10
C LYS A 126 -6.14 -13.09 0.02
N ARG A 127 -7.22 -13.58 0.64
CA ARG A 127 -7.83 -12.93 1.82
C ARG A 127 -7.19 -13.33 3.14
N PHE A 128 -6.41 -14.41 3.16
CA PHE A 128 -5.82 -14.95 4.38
C PHE A 128 -4.34 -15.23 4.16
N ILE A 129 -3.53 -14.85 5.15
CA ILE A 129 -2.12 -15.19 5.21
C ILE A 129 -1.72 -15.55 6.63
N ALA A 130 -0.93 -16.61 6.77
CA ALA A 130 -0.37 -16.99 8.06
C ALA A 130 0.78 -16.04 8.43
N MET A 131 0.82 -15.66 9.70
CA MET A 131 1.95 -14.96 10.30
C MET A 131 3.24 -15.79 10.13
N PRO A 132 4.39 -15.17 9.82
CA PRO A 132 5.64 -15.91 9.72
C PRO A 132 6.19 -16.23 11.11
N TYR A 133 6.98 -17.31 11.18
CA TYR A 133 7.81 -17.63 12.34
C TYR A 133 9.24 -17.07 12.22
N ASP A 134 9.61 -16.62 11.03
CA ASP A 134 10.93 -16.04 10.75
C ASP A 134 10.85 -14.51 10.80
N THR A 135 11.91 -13.90 11.32
CA THR A 135 12.01 -12.43 11.50
C THR A 135 12.16 -11.65 10.20
N ASP A 136 12.53 -12.30 9.09
CA ASP A 136 12.59 -11.68 7.77
C ASP A 136 11.76 -12.45 6.72
N PRO A 137 10.48 -12.10 6.56
CA PRO A 137 9.58 -12.81 5.65
C PRO A 137 9.85 -12.50 4.17
N ILE A 138 10.76 -11.57 3.84
CA ILE A 138 10.97 -11.12 2.46
C ILE A 138 11.78 -12.18 1.69
N GLY A 139 11.08 -13.01 0.93
CA GLY A 139 11.66 -14.03 0.07
C GLY A 139 11.09 -14.06 -1.35
N ARG A 140 11.57 -15.02 -2.14
CA ARG A 140 10.97 -15.41 -3.44
C ARG A 140 9.78 -16.36 -3.27
N ASP A 141 9.49 -16.79 -2.04
CA ASP A 141 8.40 -17.70 -1.74
C ASP A 141 7.04 -16.98 -1.77
N THR A 142 5.96 -17.76 -1.70
CA THR A 142 4.57 -17.30 -1.84
C THR A 142 3.96 -16.79 -0.53
N LYS A 143 4.78 -16.52 0.50
CA LYS A 143 4.38 -16.05 1.83
C LYS A 143 4.08 -14.55 1.85
N TYR A 144 3.34 -14.09 0.85
CA TYR A 144 2.84 -12.73 0.73
C TYR A 144 1.42 -12.72 0.20
N VAL A 145 0.75 -11.59 0.41
CA VAL A 145 -0.47 -11.21 -0.29
C VAL A 145 -0.12 -10.15 -1.31
N ARG A 146 -0.55 -10.37 -2.55
CA ARG A 146 -0.40 -9.40 -3.63
C ARG A 146 -1.64 -8.52 -3.65
N PHE A 147 -1.39 -7.23 -3.62
CA PHE A 147 -2.38 -6.18 -3.82
C PHE A 147 -2.21 -5.65 -5.24
N SER A 148 -3.31 -5.51 -5.97
CA SER A 148 -3.28 -4.88 -7.29
C SER A 148 -4.49 -4.02 -7.60
N GLU A 149 -4.28 -3.03 -8.46
CA GLU A 149 -5.29 -2.08 -8.89
C GLU A 149 -4.96 -1.55 -10.29
N LYS A 150 -5.97 -1.17 -11.07
CA LYS A 150 -5.80 -0.53 -12.36
C LYS A 150 -6.52 0.80 -12.41
N LEU A 151 -5.80 1.87 -12.73
CA LEU A 151 -6.32 3.23 -12.77
C LEU A 151 -6.68 3.64 -14.19
N ILE A 152 -7.92 4.07 -14.37
CA ILE A 152 -8.41 4.66 -15.62
C ILE A 152 -9.07 6.01 -15.33
N ASP A 153 -8.96 6.93 -16.29
CA ASP A 153 -9.68 8.19 -16.25
C ASP A 153 -11.15 8.01 -16.65
N LYS A 154 -11.96 9.04 -16.46
CA LYS A 154 -13.38 9.04 -16.84
C LYS A 154 -13.64 8.82 -18.35
N SER A 155 -12.63 8.97 -19.19
CA SER A 155 -12.73 8.66 -20.63
C SER A 155 -12.40 7.20 -20.95
N GLY A 156 -12.06 6.40 -19.95
CA GLY A 156 -11.63 5.01 -20.08
C GLY A 156 -10.16 4.85 -20.47
N LYS A 157 -9.38 5.93 -20.46
CA LYS A 157 -7.95 5.89 -20.77
C LYS A 157 -7.16 5.54 -19.52
N VAL A 158 -6.18 4.65 -19.70
CA VAL A 158 -5.20 4.30 -18.67
C VAL A 158 -4.44 5.54 -18.20
N ILE A 159 -4.29 5.69 -16.88
CA ILE A 159 -3.46 6.74 -16.29
C ILE A 159 -2.14 6.16 -15.78
N LYS A 160 -1.04 6.64 -16.34
CA LYS A 160 0.29 6.03 -16.21
C LYS A 160 1.17 6.84 -15.26
N ASN A 161 2.13 6.18 -14.62
CA ASN A 161 3.18 6.83 -13.81
C ASN A 161 2.65 7.76 -12.71
N ILE A 162 1.41 7.55 -12.27
CA ILE A 162 0.77 8.40 -11.25
C ILE A 162 1.25 7.97 -9.86
N PRO A 163 1.71 8.91 -9.01
CA PRO A 163 1.95 8.63 -7.61
C PRO A 163 0.63 8.43 -6.87
N VAL A 164 0.53 7.32 -6.13
CA VAL A 164 -0.63 6.94 -5.34
C VAL A 164 -0.23 6.74 -3.89
N MET A 165 -1.05 7.28 -3.00
CA MET A 165 -0.91 7.16 -1.55
C MET A 165 -1.82 6.03 -1.05
N ILE A 166 -1.21 5.00 -0.46
CA ILE A 166 -1.94 3.90 0.17
C ILE A 166 -1.86 4.04 1.69
N VAL A 167 -3.02 4.04 2.34
CA VAL A 167 -3.19 4.11 3.80
C VAL A 167 -3.89 2.83 4.31
N SER A 168 -4.00 2.65 5.63
CA SER A 168 -4.74 1.52 6.24
C SER A 168 -6.00 1.96 7.00
N SER A 169 -7.03 1.11 7.02
CA SER A 169 -8.33 1.32 7.69
C SER A 169 -8.42 0.63 9.07
N PRO A 170 -7.28 0.42 9.75
CA PRO A 170 -7.08 0.98 11.09
C PRO A 170 -5.77 1.79 11.17
N GLN A 171 -5.70 2.76 12.09
CA GLN A 171 -4.46 3.51 12.35
C GLN A 171 -3.37 2.51 12.80
N GLY A 172 -2.22 2.50 12.13
CA GLY A 172 -1.12 1.55 12.39
C GLY A 172 -1.14 0.26 11.57
N GLY A 173 -2.15 0.00 10.73
CA GLY A 173 -2.20 -1.22 9.89
C GLY A 173 -1.02 -1.36 8.92
N ILE A 174 -0.47 -0.24 8.41
CA ILE A 174 0.76 -0.23 7.61
C ILE A 174 1.97 -0.76 8.41
N GLU A 175 1.99 -0.64 9.73
CA GLU A 175 3.11 -1.11 10.56
C GLU A 175 3.04 -2.61 10.86
N MET A 176 1.93 -3.28 10.54
CA MET A 176 1.74 -4.71 10.74
C MET A 176 2.46 -5.59 9.70
N ALA A 177 3.01 -4.97 8.66
CA ALA A 177 3.59 -5.70 7.54
C ALA A 177 4.79 -4.96 6.92
N LYS A 178 5.62 -5.72 6.20
CA LYS A 178 6.59 -5.19 5.25
C LYS A 178 5.93 -5.14 3.87
N PHE A 179 6.16 -4.05 3.15
CA PHE A 179 5.67 -3.89 1.78
C PHE A 179 6.82 -3.97 0.78
N THR A 180 6.57 -4.57 -0.39
CA THR A 180 7.55 -4.60 -1.47
C THR A 180 6.93 -4.39 -2.83
N THR A 181 7.75 -4.04 -3.82
CA THR A 181 7.35 -4.10 -5.23
C THR A 181 6.95 -5.52 -5.64
N ASP A 182 6.11 -5.64 -6.67
CA ASP A 182 5.76 -6.91 -7.31
C ASP A 182 6.50 -7.06 -8.67
N PRO A 183 7.70 -7.67 -8.71
CA PRO A 183 8.42 -7.84 -9.96
C PRO A 183 7.74 -8.84 -10.90
N GLU A 184 7.45 -8.40 -12.13
CA GLU A 184 6.78 -9.19 -13.18
C GLU A 184 7.53 -10.48 -13.58
N ASP A 185 8.87 -10.44 -13.58
CA ASP A 185 9.71 -11.49 -14.18
C ASP A 185 10.07 -12.63 -13.21
N GLY A 186 9.70 -12.55 -11.93
CA GLY A 186 10.01 -13.57 -10.91
C GLY A 186 11.51 -13.78 -10.61
N PHE A 187 12.40 -13.21 -11.43
CA PHE A 187 13.86 -13.29 -11.29
C PHE A 187 14.43 -12.10 -10.52
N LYS A 188 13.80 -10.93 -10.63
CA LYS A 188 14.16 -9.76 -9.82
C LYS A 188 13.70 -9.95 -8.38
N LEU A 189 14.58 -9.58 -7.45
CA LEU A 189 14.21 -9.52 -6.05
C LEU A 189 13.22 -8.37 -5.82
N PRO A 190 12.18 -8.58 -5.00
CA PRO A 190 11.28 -7.51 -4.60
C PRO A 190 12.07 -6.42 -3.86
N THR A 191 11.70 -5.16 -4.09
CA THR A 191 12.30 -4.01 -3.43
C THR A 191 11.42 -3.53 -2.29
N ILE A 192 12.00 -3.29 -1.12
CA ILE A 192 11.26 -2.80 0.05
C ILE A 192 10.68 -1.42 -0.22
N ILE A 193 9.39 -1.28 0.04
CA ILE A 193 8.67 -0.01 0.07
C ILE A 193 8.58 0.40 1.53
N ASN A 194 9.27 1.49 1.88
CA ASN A 194 9.27 1.99 3.25
C ASN A 194 8.04 2.86 3.49
N PRO A 195 7.29 2.64 4.58
CA PRO A 195 6.26 3.56 5.01
C PRO A 195 6.82 4.96 5.26
N VAL A 196 6.07 5.96 4.83
CA VAL A 196 6.30 7.37 5.12
C VAL A 196 5.43 7.74 6.31
N LYS A 197 6.06 8.28 7.36
CA LYS A 197 5.36 8.90 8.49
C LYS A 197 5.39 10.41 8.32
N ILE A 198 4.22 11.02 8.31
CA ILE A 198 4.04 12.47 8.37
C ILE A 198 3.37 12.79 9.70
N ASN A 199 4.13 13.40 10.60
CA ASN A 199 3.76 13.59 12.01
C ASN A 199 3.43 12.24 12.70
N ASP A 200 2.83 12.27 13.89
CA ASP A 200 2.56 11.05 14.66
C ASP A 200 1.35 10.26 14.12
N ASP A 201 0.51 10.86 13.27
CA ASP A 201 -0.81 10.30 12.94
C ASP A 201 -0.95 9.72 11.53
N LYS A 202 -0.08 10.09 10.57
CA LYS A 202 -0.24 9.69 9.16
C LYS A 202 0.90 8.76 8.73
N VAL A 203 0.58 7.49 8.54
CA VAL A 203 1.47 6.49 7.96
C VAL A 203 0.88 6.01 6.63
N PHE A 204 1.67 6.06 5.57
CA PHE A 204 1.28 5.61 4.23
C PHE A 204 2.46 5.01 3.48
N ILE A 205 2.18 4.25 2.42
CA ILE A 205 3.19 3.92 1.41
C ILE A 205 2.88 4.69 0.12
N MET A 206 3.94 5.05 -0.60
CA MET A 206 3.85 5.67 -1.92
C MET A 206 4.15 4.63 -2.99
N LEU A 207 3.26 4.53 -3.97
CA LEU A 207 3.38 3.68 -5.14
C LEU A 207 3.26 4.51 -6.40
N HIS A 208 3.73 3.98 -7.52
CA HIS A 208 3.49 4.56 -8.83
C HIS A 208 2.79 3.53 -9.70
N ALA A 209 1.76 3.95 -10.42
CA ALA A 209 1.17 3.13 -11.48
C ALA A 209 2.20 2.95 -12.61
N ASP A 210 2.23 1.77 -13.22
CA ASP A 210 3.13 1.48 -14.33
C ASP A 210 2.65 2.12 -15.66
N GLU A 211 3.28 1.73 -16.77
CA GLU A 211 2.90 2.17 -18.12
C GLU A 211 1.52 1.67 -18.57
N ASN A 212 0.92 0.71 -17.86
CA ASN A 212 -0.42 0.16 -18.08
C ASN A 212 -1.44 0.68 -17.07
N GLY A 213 -1.03 1.63 -16.21
CA GLY A 213 -1.82 2.18 -15.11
C GLY A 213 -2.10 1.16 -14.01
N GLU A 214 -1.33 0.09 -13.95
CA GLU A 214 -1.42 -0.94 -12.93
C GLU A 214 -0.51 -0.60 -11.76
N ILE A 215 -1.04 -0.78 -10.56
CA ILE A 215 -0.28 -0.77 -9.31
C ILE A 215 -0.30 -2.20 -8.81
N SER A 216 0.87 -2.76 -8.57
CA SER A 216 1.00 -4.08 -7.92
C SER A 216 2.12 -4.06 -6.88
N PHE A 217 1.82 -4.59 -5.71
CA PHE A 217 2.75 -4.65 -4.58
C PHE A 217 2.42 -5.84 -3.68
N ARG A 218 3.37 -6.20 -2.83
CA ARG A 218 3.27 -7.34 -1.93
C ARG A 218 3.26 -6.88 -0.49
N LEU A 219 2.49 -7.58 0.32
CA LEU A 219 2.44 -7.46 1.76
C LEU A 219 3.00 -8.75 2.36
N TYR A 220 4.02 -8.60 3.20
CA TYR A 220 4.60 -9.67 4.01
C TYR A 220 4.25 -9.42 5.49
N PRO A 221 3.43 -10.27 6.12
CA PRO A 221 3.08 -10.10 7.53
C PRO A 221 4.33 -10.15 8.41
N LEU A 222 4.33 -9.39 9.52
CA LEU A 222 5.38 -9.46 10.53
C LEU A 222 5.03 -10.50 11.60
N GLU A 223 6.06 -11.06 12.24
CA GLU A 223 5.91 -11.96 13.38
C GLU A 223 5.15 -11.28 14.54
N SER A 224 4.36 -12.06 15.28
CA SER A 224 3.56 -11.64 16.44
C SER A 224 2.46 -10.60 16.19
N LEU A 225 2.12 -10.30 14.92
CA LEU A 225 1.06 -9.35 14.57
C LEU A 225 -0.05 -10.04 13.77
N SER A 226 -1.15 -10.42 14.45
CA SER A 226 -2.37 -10.90 13.84
C SER A 226 -3.44 -9.80 13.76
N GLY A 227 -4.35 -9.92 12.80
CA GLY A 227 -5.45 -8.97 12.63
C GLY A 227 -5.91 -8.81 11.18
N ALA A 228 -6.85 -7.90 10.96
CA ALA A 228 -7.33 -7.53 9.63
C ALA A 228 -6.62 -6.27 9.14
N ILE A 229 -6.18 -6.29 7.89
CA ILE A 229 -5.67 -5.13 7.18
C ILE A 229 -6.55 -4.86 5.96
N GLN A 230 -7.12 -3.67 5.93
CA GLN A 230 -7.74 -3.11 4.74
C GLN A 230 -6.92 -1.91 4.32
N LEU A 231 -6.40 -1.95 3.09
CA LEU A 231 -5.69 -0.82 2.50
C LEU A 231 -6.67 0.06 1.75
N LEU A 232 -6.44 1.37 1.76
CA LEU A 232 -7.24 2.34 1.04
C LEU A 232 -6.36 3.14 0.08
N ASN A 233 -6.87 3.35 -1.12
CA ASN A 233 -6.30 4.31 -2.04
C ASN A 233 -6.82 5.70 -1.66
N LYS A 234 -5.92 6.60 -1.25
CA LYS A 234 -6.28 7.96 -0.84
C LYS A 234 -6.13 8.93 -2.01
N ILE A 235 -7.26 9.40 -2.52
CA ILE A 235 -7.36 10.41 -3.58
C ILE A 235 -8.00 11.65 -2.97
N GLY A 236 -7.15 12.60 -2.57
CA GLY A 236 -7.57 13.86 -1.97
C GLY A 236 -8.27 13.66 -0.63
N ARG A 237 -9.53 14.08 -0.57
CA ARG A 237 -10.38 13.92 0.62
C ARG A 237 -11.08 12.56 0.68
N VAL A 238 -11.02 11.78 -0.39
CA VAL A 238 -11.66 10.47 -0.48
C VAL A 238 -10.62 9.39 -0.22
N ALA A 239 -10.96 8.43 0.63
CA ALA A 239 -10.23 7.18 0.77
C ALA A 239 -11.13 6.06 0.29
N ILE A 240 -10.69 5.35 -0.75
CA ILE A 240 -11.45 4.27 -1.36
C ILE A 240 -10.93 2.94 -0.79
N PRO A 241 -11.76 2.20 -0.05
CA PRO A 241 -11.32 0.96 0.57
C PRO A 241 -11.07 -0.13 -0.47
N GLY A 242 -9.98 -0.86 -0.29
CA GLY A 242 -9.69 -2.10 -0.97
C GLY A 242 -10.37 -3.30 -0.33
N GLU A 243 -10.08 -4.47 -0.90
CA GLU A 243 -10.40 -5.74 -0.27
C GLU A 243 -9.57 -5.94 1.01
N GLU A 244 -10.18 -6.57 2.01
CA GLU A 244 -9.55 -6.86 3.31
C GLU A 244 -8.72 -8.15 3.24
N THR A 245 -7.62 -8.16 3.99
CA THR A 245 -6.76 -9.32 4.21
C THR A 245 -6.61 -9.60 5.70
N HIS A 246 -6.65 -10.86 6.09
CA HIS A 246 -6.46 -11.29 7.47
C HIS A 246 -5.09 -11.96 7.64
N ILE A 247 -4.33 -11.47 8.61
CA ILE A 247 -3.10 -12.07 9.12
C ILE A 247 -3.47 -12.93 10.32
N VAL A 248 -3.26 -14.24 10.21
CA VAL A 248 -3.71 -15.22 11.21
C VAL A 248 -2.50 -15.77 11.96
N ASP A 249 -2.55 -15.72 13.30
CA ASP A 249 -1.65 -16.48 14.16
C ASP A 249 -2.19 -17.91 14.28
N PRO A 250 -1.50 -18.92 13.75
CA PRO A 250 -1.96 -20.31 13.80
C PRO A 250 -1.92 -20.93 15.22
N PHE A 251 -1.28 -20.29 16.20
CA PHE A 251 -1.14 -20.83 17.56
C PHE A 251 -1.97 -20.12 18.62
N ASN A 252 -2.58 -18.98 18.28
CA ASN A 252 -3.31 -18.17 19.24
C ASN A 252 -4.70 -17.81 18.70
N THR A 253 -5.66 -18.66 19.00
CA THR A 253 -7.07 -18.52 18.62
C THR A 253 -7.78 -17.38 19.35
N ASP A 254 -7.16 -16.81 20.39
CA ASP A 254 -7.80 -15.84 21.29
C ASP A 254 -7.66 -14.37 20.83
N TYR A 255 -6.78 -14.07 19.85
CA TYR A 255 -6.44 -12.70 19.41
C TYR A 255 -6.90 -12.35 18.00
N LEU A 256 -7.83 -13.12 17.42
CA LEU A 256 -8.63 -12.58 16.33
C LEU A 256 -9.49 -11.47 16.92
N LEU A 257 -8.99 -10.23 16.90
CA LEU A 257 -9.85 -9.06 16.99
C LEU A 257 -10.98 -9.32 16.00
N PRO A 258 -12.25 -9.39 16.45
CA PRO A 258 -13.34 -9.62 15.53
C PRO A 258 -13.28 -8.51 14.49
N ALA A 259 -12.89 -8.86 13.27
CA ALA A 259 -13.06 -8.00 12.13
C ALA A 259 -14.58 -7.82 12.02
N VAL A 260 -15.09 -6.71 12.54
CA VAL A 260 -16.47 -6.30 12.28
C VAL A 260 -16.44 -5.77 10.86
N ILE A 261 -16.61 -6.67 9.89
CA ILE A 261 -16.86 -6.30 8.51
C ILE A 261 -18.30 -5.78 8.49
N PRO A 262 -18.56 -4.48 8.25
CA PRO A 262 -19.89 -3.93 8.46
C PRO A 262 -20.97 -4.46 7.50
N ASP A 263 -20.62 -5.27 6.48
CA ASP A 263 -21.55 -5.70 5.44
C ASP A 263 -21.24 -7.10 4.83
N LEU A 264 -20.51 -8.00 5.50
CA LEU A 264 -20.27 -9.38 4.98
C LEU A 264 -20.48 -10.44 6.07
N ASP A 265 -21.33 -11.43 5.77
CA ASP A 265 -21.69 -12.60 6.59
C ASP A 265 -20.55 -13.63 6.82
N HIS A 266 -19.28 -13.21 6.78
CA HIS A 266 -18.13 -14.12 6.90
C HIS A 266 -17.53 -14.09 8.30
N ILE A 267 -17.54 -15.25 8.97
CA ILE A 267 -16.91 -15.50 10.26
C ILE A 267 -15.58 -16.23 10.02
N ILE A 268 -14.49 -15.75 10.64
CA ILE A 268 -13.20 -16.44 10.66
C ILE A 268 -13.24 -17.46 11.80
N LEU A 269 -12.98 -18.72 11.46
CA LEU A 269 -13.00 -19.86 12.38
C LEU A 269 -11.57 -20.29 12.65
N THR A 270 -11.13 -20.20 13.90
CA THR A 270 -9.89 -20.82 14.38
C THR A 270 -10.25 -21.77 15.51
N ASP A 271 -10.23 -23.07 15.22
CA ASP A 271 -10.36 -24.11 16.25
C ASP A 271 -9.42 -25.28 15.93
N PHE A 272 -8.98 -25.98 16.97
CA PHE A 272 -8.21 -27.21 16.84
C PHE A 272 -9.15 -28.33 16.42
N ILE A 273 -9.07 -28.74 15.16
CA ILE A 273 -9.75 -29.94 14.70
C ILE A 273 -9.02 -31.13 15.30
N LYS A 274 -9.67 -31.78 16.28
CA LYS A 274 -9.27 -33.09 16.74
C LYS A 274 -9.88 -34.15 15.82
N ASN A 275 -9.02 -34.88 15.11
CA ASN A 275 -9.44 -36.03 14.32
C ASN A 275 -9.77 -37.18 15.29
N GLU A 276 -11.03 -37.26 15.72
CA GLU A 276 -11.56 -38.42 16.45
C GLU A 276 -12.22 -39.34 15.42
N ASP A 277 -11.44 -40.35 15.01
CA ASP A 277 -11.79 -41.48 14.13
C ASP A 277 -11.83 -41.24 12.61
N ASP A 278 -11.60 -42.34 11.87
CA ASP A 278 -11.28 -42.52 10.43
C ASP A 278 -12.33 -42.00 9.42
N VAL A 279 -13.21 -41.10 9.84
CA VAL A 279 -14.22 -40.43 9.02
C VAL A 279 -13.95 -38.94 9.11
N ASN A 280 -13.63 -38.30 7.98
CA ASN A 280 -13.40 -36.87 7.78
C ASN A 280 -14.53 -35.96 8.30
N SER A 281 -14.76 -35.94 9.60
CA SER A 281 -15.84 -35.22 10.28
C SER A 281 -15.20 -34.20 11.19
N TYR A 282 -15.53 -32.94 10.96
CA TYR A 282 -14.95 -31.79 11.62
C TYR A 282 -16.10 -31.11 12.37
N TYR A 283 -16.02 -31.05 13.69
CA TYR A 283 -17.04 -30.40 14.52
C TYR A 283 -16.62 -28.96 14.78
N LEU A 284 -17.56 -28.04 14.59
CA LEU A 284 -17.28 -26.61 14.65
C LEU A 284 -18.45 -25.95 15.38
N ASN A 285 -18.20 -25.47 16.60
CA ASN A 285 -19.25 -24.96 17.48
C ASN A 285 -19.41 -23.45 17.27
N PHE A 286 -20.51 -23.02 16.66
CA PHE A 286 -20.77 -21.59 16.42
C PHE A 286 -22.26 -21.23 16.51
N ASN A 287 -22.57 -20.14 17.25
CA ASN A 287 -23.93 -19.71 17.58
C ASN A 287 -24.53 -18.64 16.63
N LYS A 288 -23.98 -18.46 15.42
CA LYS A 288 -24.36 -17.31 14.56
C LYS A 288 -24.87 -17.64 13.16
N PHE A 289 -24.94 -18.91 12.75
CA PHE A 289 -25.43 -19.25 11.42
C PHE A 289 -26.91 -19.63 11.43
N LEU A 290 -27.63 -19.18 10.40
CA LEU A 290 -29.02 -19.56 10.20
C LEU A 290 -29.11 -21.00 9.72
N VAL A 291 -29.75 -21.86 10.53
CA VAL A 291 -30.05 -23.25 10.20
C VAL A 291 -30.77 -23.32 8.86
N GLY A 292 -30.35 -24.23 7.98
CA GLY A 292 -30.96 -24.43 6.67
C GLY A 292 -30.57 -23.40 5.59
N THR A 293 -29.73 -22.41 5.90
CA THR A 293 -29.19 -21.48 4.88
C THR A 293 -27.81 -21.97 4.43
N PRO A 294 -27.56 -22.10 3.10
CA PRO A 294 -26.23 -22.47 2.62
C PRO A 294 -25.23 -21.39 3.01
N SER A 295 -24.11 -21.81 3.58
CA SER A 295 -23.00 -20.92 3.93
C SER A 295 -21.77 -21.28 3.13
N HIS A 296 -21.02 -20.26 2.72
CA HIS A 296 -19.72 -20.42 2.07
C HIS A 296 -18.64 -20.32 3.15
N LEU A 297 -17.98 -21.44 3.42
CA LEU A 297 -16.86 -21.50 4.36
C LEU A 297 -15.55 -21.48 3.58
N TYR A 298 -14.65 -20.60 4.02
CA TYR A 298 -13.27 -20.55 3.58
C TYR A 298 -12.40 -21.13 4.68
N TYR A 299 -11.56 -22.11 4.33
CA TYR A 299 -10.66 -22.73 5.28
C TYR A 299 -9.26 -22.91 4.69
N MET A 300 -8.27 -22.94 5.58
CA MET A 300 -6.89 -23.28 5.29
C MET A 300 -6.48 -24.42 6.23
N ILE A 301 -5.93 -25.50 5.68
CA ILE A 301 -5.35 -26.56 6.50
C ILE A 301 -3.90 -26.18 6.79
N VAL A 302 -3.58 -26.06 8.07
CA VAL A 302 -2.20 -25.92 8.55
C VAL A 302 -1.72 -27.28 9.03
N ARG A 303 -0.75 -27.88 8.32
CA ARG A 303 -0.10 -29.12 8.77
C ARG A 303 1.04 -28.77 9.73
N ILE A 304 0.93 -29.24 10.97
CA ILE A 304 1.98 -29.09 11.98
C ILE A 304 2.88 -30.34 11.93
N GLY A 305 4.02 -30.23 11.25
CA GLY A 305 5.03 -31.31 11.21
C GLY A 305 6.22 -31.00 10.29
N GLY A 306 7.36 -30.64 10.88
CA GLY A 306 8.69 -30.55 10.24
C GLY A 306 8.88 -29.40 9.26
N ASP A 307 8.05 -29.37 8.23
CA ASP A 307 7.96 -28.30 7.23
C ASP A 307 6.50 -27.84 7.20
N PHE A 308 6.23 -26.60 7.63
CA PHE A 308 4.88 -26.05 7.63
C PHE A 308 4.40 -25.84 6.19
N GLU A 309 3.66 -26.81 5.66
CA GLU A 309 2.96 -26.68 4.39
C GLU A 309 1.54 -26.16 4.63
N TYR A 310 1.24 -24.99 4.04
CA TYR A 310 -0.10 -24.44 3.99
C TYR A 310 -0.82 -24.97 2.76
N SER A 311 -2.08 -25.40 2.92
CA SER A 311 -2.92 -25.62 1.74
C SER A 311 -3.29 -24.29 1.10
N GLN A 312 -3.53 -24.28 -0.22
CA GLN A 312 -4.29 -23.18 -0.84
C GLN A 312 -5.64 -23.04 -0.11
N PRO A 313 -6.17 -21.81 0.06
CA PRO A 313 -7.51 -21.60 0.60
C PRO A 313 -8.51 -22.42 -0.21
N LYS A 314 -9.37 -23.17 0.48
CA LYS A 314 -10.45 -23.94 -0.13
C LYS A 314 -11.79 -23.38 0.30
N GLU A 315 -12.72 -23.38 -0.64
CA GLU A 315 -14.11 -23.02 -0.41
C GLU A 315 -14.95 -24.29 -0.41
N PHE A 316 -15.89 -24.41 0.53
CA PHE A 316 -16.96 -25.38 0.42
C PHE A 316 -18.28 -24.76 0.87
N THR A 317 -19.35 -25.22 0.24
CA THR A 317 -20.72 -24.91 0.68
C THR A 317 -21.12 -25.92 1.75
N CYS A 318 -21.55 -25.43 2.90
CA CYS A 318 -22.08 -26.25 3.98
C CYS A 318 -23.52 -25.85 4.34
N TYR A 319 -24.21 -26.77 5.01
CA TYR A 319 -25.50 -26.53 5.63
C TYR A 319 -25.34 -26.75 7.13
N TRP A 320 -25.90 -25.83 7.91
CA TRP A 320 -25.90 -25.93 9.36
C TRP A 320 -27.13 -26.69 9.83
N SER A 321 -26.94 -27.64 10.72
CA SER A 321 -28.00 -28.34 11.45
C SER A 321 -27.86 -28.04 12.94
N GLU A 322 -28.98 -27.95 13.65
CA GLU A 322 -28.94 -27.95 15.12
C GLU A 322 -28.34 -29.28 15.60
N LEU A 323 -27.39 -29.19 16.53
CA LEU A 323 -27.00 -30.35 17.32
C LEU A 323 -28.18 -30.64 18.25
N LEU A 324 -28.86 -31.76 18.01
CA LEU A 324 -29.81 -32.29 18.97
C LEU A 324 -29.01 -32.82 20.15
N ASP A 325 -29.19 -32.20 21.32
CA ASP A 325 -28.67 -32.69 22.61
C ASP A 325 -29.14 -34.13 22.91
#